data_AF-A0A9P7DA17-F1
#
_entry.id   AF-A0A9P7DA17-F1
#
_cell.length_a   1.000
_cell.length_b   1.000
_cell.length_c   1.000
_cell.angle_alpha   90.00
_cell.angle_beta   90.00
_cell.angle_gamma   90.00
#
_symmetry.space_group_name_H-M   'P 1'
#
loop_
_entity.id
_entity.type
_entity.pdbx_description
1 polymer ?
#
loop_
_entity_poly.entity_id
_entity_poly.type
_entity_poly.pdbx_seq_one_letter_code
_entity_poly.pdbx_strand_id
1 'polypeptide(L)'
;MVLSHTTQQTFKYLQVCAQNIEKVAPAAIWILDYFLTFEREVRLFSNMSCWNIVTVMFILARYAPVIWIITEIYRAVVCQSLLAHIQQKRYGLDVNLIQRNDANGLLLVRILALWNNNRKIKLFLLASYLLIVVAMVICDILLALLLESICVPTSAQMVSDFTKMEHLIMGKFGSAALFELIVITLTMYHSIRLRSDGIRSIGRVASTLLKGSLLYALSLLVISIMNIVSLSLPASSQEQGGIIVVFQGVLHGVLASRVLFDLRDLGDAGQVEEHDYLFTSFISLPRTQPVSPMTVSHAESNA
;
A
#
# COMPACT_ATOMS: atom_id res chain seq x y z
N MET A 1 -50.62 -9.27 7.14
CA MET A 1 -49.51 -9.17 8.13
C MET A 1 -48.42 -10.22 7.89
N VAL A 2 -48.75 -11.48 7.60
CA VAL A 2 -47.75 -12.57 7.36
C VAL A 2 -46.81 -12.32 6.15
N LEU A 3 -47.29 -11.67 5.08
CA LEU A 3 -46.48 -11.38 3.90
C LEU A 3 -45.30 -10.42 4.17
N SER A 4 -45.47 -9.47 5.10
CA SER A 4 -44.43 -8.49 5.47
C SER A 4 -43.31 -9.12 6.29
N HIS A 5 -43.61 -10.15 7.09
CA HIS A 5 -42.60 -10.82 7.90
C HIS A 5 -41.69 -11.71 7.03
N THR A 6 -42.28 -12.33 6.00
CA THR A 6 -41.55 -13.23 5.09
C THR A 6 -40.58 -12.47 4.19
N THR A 7 -40.97 -11.30 3.67
CA THR A 7 -40.09 -10.45 2.84
C THR A 7 -38.93 -9.86 3.63
N GLN A 8 -39.16 -9.48 4.89
CA GLN A 8 -38.10 -8.99 5.78
C GLN A 8 -37.07 -10.08 6.11
N GLN A 9 -37.52 -11.33 6.24
CA GLN A 9 -36.65 -12.45 6.55
C GLN A 9 -35.81 -12.88 5.34
N THR A 10 -36.39 -12.91 4.13
CA THR A 10 -35.63 -13.16 2.90
C THR A 10 -34.57 -12.09 2.64
N PHE A 11 -34.86 -10.83 2.95
CA PHE A 11 -33.88 -9.74 2.79
C PHE A 11 -32.66 -9.93 3.71
N LYS A 12 -32.89 -10.33 4.97
CA LYS A 12 -31.79 -10.65 5.91
C LYS A 12 -30.91 -11.79 5.42
N TYR A 13 -31.47 -12.87 4.89
CA TYR A 13 -30.68 -13.98 4.37
C TYR A 13 -29.87 -13.60 3.12
N LEU A 14 -30.44 -12.79 2.23
CA LEU A 14 -29.73 -12.28 1.04
C LEU A 14 -28.55 -11.37 1.43
N GLN A 15 -28.75 -10.50 2.42
CA GLN A 15 -27.71 -9.61 2.95
C GLN A 15 -26.54 -10.40 3.58
N VAL A 16 -26.85 -11.44 4.38
CA VAL A 16 -25.82 -12.31 4.97
C VAL A 16 -25.06 -13.09 3.91
N CYS A 17 -25.73 -13.63 2.89
CA CYS A 17 -25.06 -14.32 1.78
C CYS A 17 -24.16 -13.40 0.96
N ALA A 18 -24.62 -12.18 0.65
CA ALA A 18 -23.84 -11.19 -0.08
C ALA A 18 -22.55 -10.82 0.69
N GLN A 19 -22.66 -10.57 2.00
CA GLN A 19 -21.51 -10.26 2.86
C GLN A 19 -20.46 -11.39 2.91
N ASN A 20 -20.89 -12.65 2.81
CA ASN A 20 -19.96 -13.78 2.79
C ASN A 20 -19.24 -13.91 1.44
N ILE A 21 -19.95 -13.78 0.32
CA ILE A 21 -19.35 -13.84 -1.03
C ILE A 21 -18.32 -12.71 -1.22
N GLU A 22 -18.65 -11.53 -0.72
CA GLU A 22 -17.82 -10.32 -0.86
C GLU A 22 -16.50 -10.39 -0.08
N LYS A 23 -16.43 -11.11 1.04
CA LYS A 23 -15.18 -11.37 1.77
C LYS A 23 -14.33 -12.46 1.13
N VAL A 24 -14.99 -13.44 0.50
CA VAL A 24 -14.32 -14.57 -0.15
C VAL A 24 -13.67 -14.14 -1.47
N ALA A 25 -14.25 -13.18 -2.19
CA ALA A 25 -13.73 -12.75 -3.50
C ALA A 25 -12.30 -12.16 -3.45
N PRO A 26 -11.95 -11.20 -2.57
CA PRO A 26 -10.57 -10.72 -2.43
C PRO A 26 -9.60 -11.83 -2.04
N ALA A 27 -10.00 -12.70 -1.11
CA ALA A 27 -9.17 -13.84 -0.70
C ALA A 27 -8.91 -14.80 -1.87
N ALA A 28 -9.94 -15.12 -2.66
CA ALA A 28 -9.81 -15.99 -3.83
C ALA A 28 -8.91 -15.36 -4.90
N ILE A 29 -9.02 -14.06 -5.15
CA ILE A 29 -8.16 -13.33 -6.09
C ILE A 29 -6.71 -13.36 -5.61
N TRP A 30 -6.47 -13.12 -4.32
CA TRP A 30 -5.14 -13.20 -3.72
C TRP A 30 -4.54 -14.61 -3.84
N ILE A 31 -5.31 -15.65 -3.48
CA ILE A 31 -4.87 -17.05 -3.58
C ILE A 31 -4.53 -17.42 -5.02
N LEU A 32 -5.39 -17.03 -5.98
CA LEU A 32 -5.16 -17.29 -7.39
C LEU A 32 -3.88 -16.62 -7.88
N ASP A 33 -3.69 -15.34 -7.55
CA ASP A 33 -2.46 -14.61 -7.90
C ASP A 33 -1.23 -15.22 -7.24
N TYR A 34 -1.35 -15.70 -5.99
CA TYR A 34 -0.30 -16.42 -5.28
C TYR A 34 0.17 -17.63 -6.07
N PHE A 35 -0.74 -18.52 -6.46
CA PHE A 35 -0.36 -19.71 -7.23
C PHE A 35 0.23 -19.36 -8.61
N LEU A 36 -0.27 -18.32 -9.27
CA LEU A 36 0.23 -17.90 -10.58
C LEU A 36 1.65 -17.31 -10.53
N THR A 37 2.03 -16.65 -9.44
CA THR A 37 3.37 -16.04 -9.31
C THR A 37 4.32 -16.83 -8.40
N PHE A 38 3.85 -17.90 -7.77
CA PHE A 38 4.63 -18.70 -6.83
C PHE A 38 5.99 -19.15 -7.40
N GLU A 39 5.99 -19.62 -8.66
CA GLU A 39 7.24 -20.04 -9.30
C GLU A 39 8.23 -18.87 -9.46
N ARG A 40 7.74 -17.68 -9.81
CA ARG A 40 8.57 -16.47 -9.94
C ARG A 40 9.08 -16.01 -8.57
N GLU A 41 8.28 -16.16 -7.51
CA GLU A 41 8.68 -15.87 -6.13
C GLU A 41 9.79 -16.80 -5.66
N VAL A 42 9.65 -18.11 -5.88
CA VAL A 42 10.69 -19.08 -5.49
C VAL A 42 12.00 -18.77 -6.20
N ARG A 43 11.96 -18.42 -7.49
CA ARG A 43 13.15 -17.96 -8.23
C ARG A 43 13.69 -16.63 -7.68
N LEU A 44 12.82 -15.69 -7.31
CA LEU A 44 13.19 -14.41 -6.69
C LEU A 44 14.00 -14.64 -5.42
N PHE A 45 13.51 -15.49 -4.52
CA PHE A 45 14.15 -15.81 -3.25
C PHE A 45 15.40 -16.67 -3.41
N SER A 46 15.38 -17.64 -4.34
CA SER A 46 16.53 -18.50 -4.60
C SER A 46 17.72 -17.72 -5.16
N ASN A 47 17.48 -16.63 -5.87
CA ASN A 47 18.54 -15.81 -6.49
C ASN A 47 18.86 -14.54 -5.68
N MET A 48 18.33 -14.40 -4.47
CA MET A 48 18.58 -13.24 -3.61
C MET A 48 19.78 -13.47 -2.69
N SER A 49 20.94 -12.92 -3.08
CA SER A 49 22.14 -12.92 -2.24
C SER A 49 22.10 -11.84 -1.14
N CYS A 50 21.31 -10.77 -1.32
CA CYS A 50 21.22 -9.64 -0.37
C CYS A 50 19.76 -9.18 -0.20
N TRP A 51 19.36 -8.91 1.05
CA TRP A 51 18.05 -8.36 1.37
C TRP A 51 18.02 -6.86 1.03
N ASN A 52 17.30 -6.51 -0.03
CA ASN A 52 17.03 -5.13 -0.41
C ASN A 52 15.76 -4.61 0.29
N ILE A 53 15.73 -3.32 0.63
CA ILE A 53 14.53 -2.61 1.14
C ILE A 53 13.33 -2.85 0.21
N VAL A 54 13.52 -2.83 -1.11
CA VAL A 54 12.43 -3.08 -2.07
C VAL A 54 11.87 -4.51 -1.92
N THR A 55 12.73 -5.48 -1.65
CA THR A 55 12.32 -6.87 -1.36
C THR A 55 11.49 -6.93 -0.08
N VAL A 56 11.93 -6.25 0.97
CA VAL A 56 11.20 -6.20 2.25
C VAL A 56 9.83 -5.57 2.05
N MET A 57 9.75 -4.43 1.37
CA MET A 57 8.48 -3.75 1.05
C MET A 57 7.57 -4.63 0.18
N PHE A 58 8.15 -5.38 -0.77
CA PHE A 58 7.41 -6.34 -1.58
C PHE A 58 6.81 -7.46 -0.73
N ILE A 59 7.58 -8.08 0.16
CA ILE A 59 7.11 -9.14 1.07
C ILE A 59 6.00 -8.60 1.96
N LEU A 60 6.21 -7.42 2.56
CA LEU A 60 5.20 -6.81 3.41
C LEU A 60 3.91 -6.54 2.62
N ALA A 61 3.97 -5.90 1.45
CA ALA A 61 2.80 -5.66 0.62
C ALA A 61 2.10 -6.94 0.15
N ARG A 62 2.85 -8.01 -0.10
CA ARG A 62 2.34 -9.31 -0.58
C ARG A 62 1.62 -10.10 0.51
N TYR A 63 2.22 -10.20 1.69
CA TYR A 63 1.78 -11.08 2.77
C TYR A 63 0.93 -10.37 3.83
N ALA A 64 0.95 -9.03 3.89
CA ALA A 64 0.13 -8.28 4.84
C ALA A 64 -1.39 -8.52 4.68
N PRO A 65 -1.97 -8.63 3.46
CA PRO A 65 -3.39 -9.01 3.32
C PRO A 65 -3.76 -10.33 4.00
N VAL A 66 -2.86 -11.31 4.01
CA VAL A 66 -3.09 -12.59 4.69
C VAL A 66 -3.08 -12.43 6.20
N ILE A 67 -2.08 -11.71 6.71
CA ILE A 67 -1.98 -11.42 8.15
C ILE A 67 -3.23 -10.70 8.63
N TRP A 68 -3.74 -9.74 7.85
CA TRP A 68 -5.00 -9.05 8.12
C TRP A 68 -6.18 -10.01 8.19
N ILE A 69 -6.38 -10.83 7.14
CA ILE A 69 -7.50 -11.78 7.07
C ILE A 69 -7.46 -12.75 8.25
N ILE A 70 -6.28 -13.31 8.56
CA ILE A 70 -6.10 -14.21 9.70
C ILE A 70 -6.42 -13.48 11.01
N THR A 71 -5.95 -12.24 11.18
CA THR A 71 -6.21 -11.44 12.37
C THR A 71 -7.70 -11.17 12.55
N GLU A 72 -8.42 -10.84 11.47
CA GLU A 72 -9.87 -10.61 11.50
C GLU A 72 -10.66 -11.90 11.78
N ILE A 73 -10.27 -13.04 11.21
CA ILE A 73 -10.87 -14.35 11.53
C ILE A 73 -10.63 -14.69 13.01
N TYR A 74 -9.39 -14.53 13.48
CA TYR A 74 -9.02 -14.78 14.86
C TYR A 74 -9.84 -13.89 15.82
N ARG A 75 -10.01 -12.61 15.49
CA ARG A 75 -10.90 -11.68 16.22
C ARG A 75 -12.34 -12.18 16.26
N ALA A 76 -12.87 -12.64 15.13
CA ALA A 76 -14.24 -13.12 15.04
C ALA A 76 -14.49 -14.39 15.89
N VAL A 77 -13.49 -15.27 16.01
CA VAL A 77 -13.63 -16.55 16.71
C VAL A 77 -13.33 -16.46 18.21
N VAL A 78 -12.31 -15.70 18.62
CA VAL A 78 -11.76 -15.78 19.98
C VAL A 78 -12.30 -14.71 20.93
N CYS A 79 -12.83 -13.60 20.42
CA CYS A 79 -13.17 -12.43 21.23
C CYS A 79 -14.60 -12.52 21.84
N GLN A 80 -14.80 -13.39 22.83
CA GLN A 80 -16.01 -13.37 23.68
C GLN A 80 -15.81 -12.63 25.03
N SER A 81 -14.58 -12.33 25.43
CA SER A 81 -14.29 -11.69 26.74
C SER A 81 -13.82 -10.22 26.60
N LEU A 82 -14.29 -9.36 27.52
CA LEU A 82 -14.04 -7.91 27.53
C LEU A 82 -12.55 -7.54 27.65
N LEU A 83 -11.78 -8.32 28.42
CA LEU A 83 -10.33 -8.12 28.60
C LEU A 83 -9.52 -8.47 27.34
N ALA A 84 -9.92 -9.51 26.61
CA ALA A 84 -9.32 -9.84 25.31
C ALA A 84 -9.60 -8.74 24.29
N HIS A 85 -10.78 -8.11 24.34
CA HIS A 85 -11.16 -7.01 23.47
C HIS A 85 -10.23 -5.80 23.61
N ILE A 86 -9.86 -5.42 24.83
CA ILE A 86 -8.99 -4.25 25.09
C ILE A 86 -7.55 -4.52 24.65
N GLN A 87 -6.98 -5.68 24.99
CA GLN A 87 -5.61 -6.00 24.58
C GLN A 87 -5.47 -6.14 23.06
N GLN A 88 -6.45 -6.77 22.41
CA GLN A 88 -6.44 -6.99 20.96
C GLN A 88 -6.62 -5.69 20.15
N LYS A 89 -7.30 -4.69 20.72
CA LYS A 89 -7.48 -3.36 20.10
C LYS A 89 -6.16 -2.58 20.00
N ARG A 90 -5.23 -2.80 20.93
CA ARG A 90 -3.90 -2.16 20.91
C ARG A 90 -2.97 -2.81 19.91
N TYR A 91 -2.91 -4.15 19.87
CA TYR A 91 -2.11 -4.88 18.88
C TYR A 91 -2.65 -4.77 17.44
N GLY A 92 -3.97 -4.59 17.27
CA GLY A 92 -4.56 -4.37 15.95
C GLY A 92 -4.16 -3.04 15.31
N LEU A 93 -3.89 -1.99 16.10
CA LEU A 93 -3.47 -0.69 15.56
C LEU A 93 -2.10 -0.78 14.86
N ASP A 94 -1.15 -1.50 15.47
CA ASP A 94 0.22 -1.61 14.97
C ASP A 94 0.29 -2.38 13.64
N VAL A 95 -0.48 -3.47 13.49
CA VAL A 95 -0.48 -4.29 12.27
C VAL A 95 -1.14 -3.55 11.10
N ASN A 96 -2.19 -2.77 11.38
CA ASN A 96 -2.94 -2.01 10.37
C ASN A 96 -2.13 -0.83 9.81
N LEU A 97 -1.31 -0.19 10.66
CA LEU A 97 -0.42 0.90 10.27
C LEU A 97 0.68 0.41 9.32
N ILE A 98 1.27 -0.75 9.60
CA ILE A 98 2.34 -1.31 8.78
C ILE A 98 1.81 -1.64 7.38
N GLN A 99 0.71 -2.40 7.31
CA GLN A 99 0.13 -2.85 6.03
C GLN A 99 -0.29 -1.71 5.08
N ARG A 100 -0.79 -0.59 5.62
CA ARG A 100 -1.26 0.53 4.80
C ARG A 100 -0.12 1.33 4.18
N ASN A 101 1.04 1.37 4.84
CA ASN A 101 2.18 2.15 4.35
C ASN A 101 2.94 1.43 3.21
N ASP A 102 2.89 0.10 3.14
CA ASP A 102 3.63 -0.68 2.13
C ASP A 102 3.15 -0.40 0.70
N ALA A 103 1.83 -0.30 0.55
CA ALA A 103 1.13 -0.08 -0.72
C ALA A 103 1.52 1.27 -1.38
N ASN A 104 1.46 2.34 -0.60
CA ASN A 104 1.82 3.69 -1.04
C ASN A 104 3.34 3.84 -1.21
N GLY A 105 4.12 3.20 -0.34
CA GLY A 105 5.57 3.17 -0.44
C GLY A 105 6.06 2.52 -1.73
N LEU A 106 5.41 1.46 -2.21
CA LEU A 106 5.81 0.84 -3.48
C LEU A 106 5.50 1.72 -4.70
N LEU A 107 4.37 2.43 -4.69
CA LEU A 107 4.08 3.47 -5.70
C LEU A 107 5.15 4.56 -5.70
N LEU A 108 5.55 5.01 -4.51
CA LEU A 108 6.62 6.00 -4.33
C LEU A 108 7.93 5.51 -4.95
N VAL A 109 8.39 4.32 -4.58
CA VAL A 109 9.66 3.74 -5.08
C VAL A 109 9.68 3.69 -6.60
N ARG A 110 8.56 3.34 -7.25
CA ARG A 110 8.48 3.28 -8.73
C ARG A 110 8.65 4.63 -9.38
N ILE A 111 8.02 5.67 -8.85
CA ILE A 111 8.13 7.03 -9.42
C ILE A 111 9.49 7.63 -9.11
N LEU A 112 10.06 7.33 -7.94
CA LEU A 112 11.42 7.72 -7.61
C LEU A 112 12.43 7.14 -8.61
N ALA A 113 12.24 5.88 -9.03
CA ALA A 113 13.03 5.26 -10.08
C ALA A 113 12.86 5.98 -11.44
N LEU A 114 11.62 6.31 -11.83
CA LEU A 114 11.35 7.07 -13.07
C LEU A 114 12.02 8.45 -13.08
N TRP A 115 12.10 9.11 -11.93
CA TRP A 115 12.64 10.47 -11.80
C TRP A 115 14.10 10.49 -11.35
N ASN A 116 14.90 9.48 -11.71
CA ASN A 116 16.25 9.31 -11.17
C ASN A 116 17.12 10.58 -11.25
N ASN A 117 17.01 11.34 -12.34
CA ASN A 117 17.88 12.48 -12.62
C ASN A 117 17.46 13.81 -11.92
N ASN A 118 16.20 13.97 -11.48
CA ASN A 118 15.71 15.25 -10.98
C ASN A 118 15.53 15.27 -9.45
N ARG A 119 16.57 15.69 -8.73
CA ARG A 119 16.59 15.74 -7.25
C ARG A 119 15.44 16.55 -6.64
N LYS A 120 15.00 17.63 -7.31
CA LYS A 120 13.88 18.47 -6.84
C LYS A 120 12.57 17.70 -6.80
N ILE A 121 12.28 16.92 -7.84
CA ILE A 121 11.04 16.14 -7.94
C ILE A 121 11.08 14.96 -6.98
N LYS A 122 12.23 14.30 -6.84
CA LYS A 122 12.44 13.28 -5.80
C LYS A 122 12.14 13.82 -4.40
N LEU A 123 12.70 14.99 -4.07
CA LEU A 123 12.50 15.62 -2.77
C LEU A 123 11.03 16.01 -2.56
N PHE A 124 10.37 16.58 -3.58
CA PHE A 124 8.95 16.91 -3.53
C PHE A 124 8.08 15.66 -3.29
N LEU A 125 8.36 14.57 -4.01
CA LEU A 125 7.62 13.32 -3.89
C LEU A 125 7.83 12.66 -2.52
N LEU A 126 9.07 12.67 -2.01
CA LEU A 126 9.36 12.16 -0.67
C LEU A 126 8.70 13.02 0.42
N ALA A 127 8.75 14.35 0.29
CA ALA A 127 8.13 15.27 1.24
C ALA A 127 6.61 15.13 1.26
N SER A 128 5.97 15.04 0.10
CA SER A 128 4.51 14.82 -0.01
C SER A 128 4.10 13.46 0.54
N TYR A 129 4.87 12.39 0.29
CA TYR A 129 4.63 11.09 0.90
C TYR A 129 4.73 11.14 2.43
N LEU A 130 5.80 11.73 2.97
CA LEU A 130 5.98 11.86 4.42
C LEU A 130 4.85 12.66 5.06
N LEU A 131 4.41 13.75 4.43
CA LEU A 131 3.28 14.54 4.89
C LEU A 131 1.99 13.71 4.98
N ILE A 132 1.73 12.89 3.96
CA ILE A 132 0.53 12.06 3.89
C ILE A 132 0.58 10.91 4.90
N VAL A 133 1.75 10.29 5.09
CA VAL A 133 1.94 9.27 6.14
C VAL A 133 1.70 9.86 7.52
N VAL A 134 2.26 11.03 7.81
CA VAL A 134 2.04 11.72 9.09
C VAL A 134 0.56 12.05 9.29
N ALA A 135 -0.12 12.57 8.25
CA ALA A 135 -1.56 12.85 8.31
C ALA A 135 -2.38 11.58 8.59
N MET A 136 -2.09 10.47 7.92
CA MET A 136 -2.76 9.19 8.15
C MET A 136 -2.54 8.68 9.57
N VAL A 137 -1.30 8.70 10.07
CA VAL A 137 -0.95 8.28 11.43
C VAL A 137 -1.69 9.12 12.47
N ILE A 138 -1.78 10.44 12.27
CA ILE A 138 -2.57 11.32 13.15
C ILE A 138 -4.05 10.90 13.13
N CYS A 139 -4.65 10.66 11.96
CA CYS A 139 -6.02 10.18 11.87
C CYS A 139 -6.21 8.79 12.53
N ASP A 140 -5.21 7.91 12.47
CA ASP A 140 -5.23 6.60 13.14
C ASP A 140 -5.19 6.74 14.67
N ILE A 141 -4.31 7.59 15.19
CA ILE A 141 -4.23 7.89 16.63
C ILE A 141 -5.54 8.52 17.12
N LEU A 142 -6.06 9.53 16.41
CA LEU A 142 -7.32 10.19 16.76
C LEU A 142 -8.50 9.21 16.73
N LEU A 143 -8.54 8.32 15.74
CA LEU A 143 -9.56 7.28 15.67
C LEU A 143 -9.44 6.29 16.84
N ALA A 144 -8.23 5.89 17.21
CA ALA A 144 -7.99 4.98 18.33
C ALA A 144 -8.46 5.60 19.66
N LEU A 145 -8.15 6.88 19.89
CA LEU A 145 -8.59 7.62 21.08
C LEU A 145 -10.12 7.75 21.14
N LEU A 146 -10.76 8.04 20.00
CA LEU A 146 -12.22 8.15 19.93
C LEU A 146 -12.92 6.81 20.15
N LEU A 147 -12.31 5.70 19.72
CA LEU A 147 -12.84 4.37 20.00
C LEU A 147 -12.68 3.98 21.48
N GLU A 148 -11.72 4.54 22.20
CA GLU A 148 -11.54 4.31 23.65
C GLU A 148 -12.61 5.02 24.47
N SER A 149 -13.00 6.25 24.08
CA SER A 149 -14.03 7.02 24.81
C SER A 149 -15.42 6.38 24.77
N ILE A 150 -15.77 5.66 23.71
CA ILE A 150 -17.09 5.01 23.54
C ILE A 150 -17.31 3.86 24.54
N CYS A 151 -16.25 3.26 25.10
CA CYS A 151 -16.38 2.17 26.07
C CYS A 151 -16.93 2.61 27.44
N VAL A 152 -17.13 3.91 27.66
CA VAL A 152 -17.78 4.48 28.84
C VAL A 152 -19.17 5.00 28.43
N PRO A 153 -20.27 4.26 28.69
CA PRO A 153 -21.56 4.56 28.10
C PRO A 153 -22.16 5.83 28.71
N THR A 154 -22.21 6.93 27.93
CA THR A 154 -23.06 8.10 28.20
C THR A 154 -23.93 8.37 26.96
N SER A 155 -25.24 8.21 27.10
CA SER A 155 -26.20 8.07 25.97
C SER A 155 -26.30 9.26 25.03
N ALA A 156 -26.00 10.48 25.47
CA ALA A 156 -26.06 11.69 24.65
C ALA A 156 -24.81 11.92 23.77
N GLN A 157 -23.68 11.29 24.11
CA GLN A 157 -22.39 11.55 23.44
C GLN A 157 -22.17 10.67 22.19
N MET A 158 -22.93 9.57 22.06
CA MET A 158 -22.77 8.57 21.00
C MET A 158 -22.99 9.11 19.57
N VAL A 159 -23.94 10.03 19.35
CA VAL A 159 -24.25 10.52 17.99
C VAL A 159 -23.17 11.48 17.48
N SER A 160 -22.61 12.32 18.35
CA SER A 160 -21.54 13.27 18.00
C SER A 160 -20.21 12.57 17.72
N ASP A 161 -19.93 11.45 18.41
CA ASP A 161 -18.68 10.73 18.21
C ASP A 161 -18.68 9.84 16.96
N PHE A 162 -19.86 9.38 16.53
CA PHE A 162 -20.00 8.60 15.29
C PHE A 162 -19.66 9.43 14.04
N THR A 163 -20.15 10.67 13.95
CA THR A 163 -19.86 11.55 12.80
C THR A 163 -18.38 11.92 12.71
N LYS A 164 -17.71 12.13 13.84
CA LYS A 164 -16.25 12.34 13.89
C LYS A 164 -15.49 11.11 13.39
N MET A 165 -15.94 9.91 13.75
CA MET A 165 -15.35 8.66 13.29
C MET A 165 -15.39 8.57 11.75
N GLU A 166 -16.55 8.85 11.16
CA GLU A 166 -16.73 8.85 9.71
C GLU A 166 -15.83 9.87 9.02
N HIS A 167 -15.73 11.10 9.54
CA HIS A 167 -14.84 12.13 8.99
C HIS A 167 -13.37 11.73 9.06
N LEU A 168 -12.93 11.08 10.14
CA LEU A 168 -11.54 10.59 10.27
C LEU A 168 -11.25 9.47 9.28
N ILE A 169 -12.20 8.55 9.08
CA ILE A 169 -12.06 7.47 8.09
C ILE A 169 -12.04 8.05 6.67
N MET A 170 -12.95 8.97 6.36
CA MET A 170 -12.98 9.67 5.08
C MET A 170 -11.66 10.44 4.83
N GLY A 171 -11.11 11.09 5.87
CA GLY A 171 -9.82 11.78 5.80
C GLY A 171 -8.65 10.85 5.45
N LYS A 172 -8.66 9.60 5.94
CA LYS A 172 -7.63 8.59 5.59
C LYS A 172 -7.70 8.22 4.12
N PHE A 173 -8.88 7.87 3.62
CA PHE A 173 -9.06 7.52 2.20
C PHE A 173 -8.84 8.72 1.29
N GLY A 174 -9.23 9.92 1.73
CA GLY A 174 -8.94 11.17 1.03
C GLY A 174 -7.45 11.42 0.89
N SER A 175 -6.68 11.20 1.97
CA SER A 175 -5.22 11.37 1.96
C SER A 175 -4.52 10.40 1.02
N ALA A 176 -4.97 9.13 1.00
CA ALA A 176 -4.49 8.13 0.04
C ALA A 176 -4.83 8.51 -1.41
N ALA A 177 -6.08 8.90 -1.68
CA ALA A 177 -6.51 9.35 -3.00
C ALA A 177 -5.73 10.57 -3.50
N LEU A 178 -5.41 11.52 -2.61
CA LEU A 178 -4.57 12.67 -2.94
C LEU A 178 -3.16 12.26 -3.33
N PHE A 179 -2.55 11.30 -2.61
CA PHE A 179 -1.25 10.76 -2.98
C PHE A 179 -1.29 10.09 -4.34
N GLU A 180 -2.27 9.22 -4.57
CA GLU A 180 -2.49 8.53 -5.84
C GLU A 180 -2.66 9.52 -7.00
N LEU A 181 -3.38 10.61 -6.78
CA LEU A 181 -3.54 11.68 -7.77
C LEU A 181 -2.23 12.41 -8.08
N ILE A 182 -1.41 12.73 -7.07
CA ILE A 182 -0.07 13.32 -7.24
C ILE A 182 0.80 12.38 -8.07
N VAL A 183 0.79 11.08 -7.73
CA VAL A 183 1.51 10.02 -8.41
C VAL A 183 1.10 9.92 -9.89
N ILE A 184 -0.21 9.87 -10.17
CA ILE A 184 -0.76 9.82 -11.53
C ILE A 184 -0.35 11.06 -12.32
N THR A 185 -0.49 12.24 -11.72
CA THR A 185 -0.17 13.53 -12.37
C THR A 185 1.31 13.61 -12.74
N LEU A 186 2.21 13.21 -11.83
CA LEU A 186 3.64 13.19 -12.09
C LEU A 186 4.03 12.14 -13.14
N THR A 187 3.38 10.98 -13.11
CA THR A 187 3.60 9.91 -14.10
C THR A 187 3.14 10.35 -15.49
N MET A 188 1.97 10.98 -15.58
CA MET A 188 1.43 11.54 -16.82
C MET A 188 2.30 12.68 -17.34
N TYR A 189 2.72 13.60 -16.46
CA TYR A 189 3.63 14.70 -16.81
C TYR A 189 4.96 14.17 -17.37
N HIS A 190 5.54 13.16 -16.72
CA HIS A 190 6.75 12.50 -17.22
C HIS A 190 6.52 11.87 -18.59
N SER A 191 5.39 11.19 -18.78
CA SER A 191 5.03 10.58 -20.07
C SER A 191 4.91 11.59 -21.20
N ILE A 192 4.30 12.76 -20.93
CA ILE A 192 4.13 13.82 -21.93
C ILE A 192 5.49 14.43 -22.26
N ARG A 193 6.32 14.70 -21.25
CA ARG A 193 7.67 15.23 -21.44
C ARG A 193 8.52 14.30 -22.29
N LEU A 194 8.51 13.00 -21.99
CA LEU A 194 9.27 12.00 -22.73
C LEU A 194 8.83 11.92 -24.21
N ARG A 195 7.52 12.12 -24.47
CA ARG A 195 6.98 12.22 -25.83
C ARG A 195 7.39 13.51 -26.53
N SER A 196 7.47 14.62 -25.81
CA SER A 196 7.86 15.94 -26.34
C SER A 196 9.34 16.00 -26.72
N ASP A 197 10.23 15.38 -25.92
CA ASP A 197 11.67 15.45 -26.12
C ASP A 197 12.18 14.56 -27.29
N GLY A 198 11.29 13.83 -27.98
CA GLY A 198 11.62 13.09 -29.21
C GLY A 198 12.55 11.89 -29.03
N ILE A 199 12.89 11.52 -27.79
CA ILE A 199 13.83 10.44 -27.48
C ILE A 199 13.13 9.08 -27.73
N ARG A 200 13.25 8.60 -28.96
CA ARG A 200 12.56 7.39 -29.46
C ARG A 200 13.19 6.07 -28.98
N SER A 201 14.46 6.08 -28.54
CA SER A 201 15.23 4.85 -28.26
C SER A 201 15.04 4.27 -26.85
N ILE A 202 14.73 5.09 -25.83
CA ILE A 202 14.40 4.64 -24.47
C ILE A 202 12.91 4.17 -24.38
N GLY A 203 12.13 4.41 -25.43
CA GLY A 203 10.67 4.57 -25.37
C GLY A 203 9.80 3.33 -25.40
N ARG A 204 10.31 2.08 -25.39
CA ARG A 204 9.44 0.88 -25.37
C ARG A 204 9.31 0.26 -23.99
N VAL A 205 10.43 0.07 -23.30
CA VAL A 205 10.45 -0.50 -21.93
C VAL A 205 9.88 0.52 -20.94
N ALA A 206 10.39 1.76 -20.95
CA ALA A 206 9.86 2.84 -20.12
C ALA A 206 8.38 3.12 -20.39
N SER A 207 7.93 3.06 -21.65
CA SER A 207 6.52 3.26 -22.01
C SER A 207 5.61 2.13 -21.53
N THR A 208 6.07 0.88 -21.64
CA THR A 208 5.30 -0.28 -21.13
C THR A 208 5.20 -0.23 -19.61
N LEU A 209 6.31 0.08 -18.95
CA LEU A 209 6.36 0.27 -17.50
C LEU A 209 5.43 1.41 -17.06
N LEU A 210 5.49 2.54 -17.74
CA LEU A 210 4.68 3.72 -17.44
C LEU A 210 3.20 3.43 -17.64
N LYS A 211 2.84 2.67 -18.68
CA LYS A 211 1.46 2.22 -18.91
C LYS A 211 0.98 1.30 -17.80
N GLY A 212 1.80 0.35 -17.36
CA GLY A 212 1.51 -0.53 -16.24
C GLY A 212 1.34 0.24 -14.92
N SER A 213 2.26 1.16 -14.61
CA SER A 213 2.21 1.97 -13.39
C SER A 213 1.03 2.94 -13.38
N LEU A 214 0.68 3.50 -14.54
CA LEU A 214 -0.46 4.42 -14.68
C LEU A 214 -1.79 3.69 -14.51
N LEU A 215 -1.97 2.53 -15.17
CA LEU A 215 -3.18 1.71 -15.02
C LEU A 215 -3.34 1.26 -13.56
N TYR A 216 -2.23 0.88 -12.91
CA TYR A 216 -2.21 0.55 -11.49
C TYR A 216 -2.67 1.72 -10.63
N ALA A 217 -2.00 2.87 -10.71
CA ALA A 217 -2.35 4.03 -9.90
C ALA A 217 -3.79 4.50 -10.16
N LEU A 218 -4.26 4.46 -11.41
CA LEU A 218 -5.63 4.80 -11.77
C LEU A 218 -6.64 3.83 -11.17
N SER A 219 -6.38 2.52 -11.21
CA SER A 219 -7.27 1.52 -10.61
C SER A 219 -7.43 1.73 -9.10
N LEU A 220 -6.34 2.10 -8.43
CA LEU A 220 -6.34 2.41 -7.00
C LEU A 220 -7.11 3.69 -6.70
N LEU A 221 -6.90 4.74 -7.50
CA LEU A 221 -7.66 5.98 -7.37
C LEU A 221 -9.17 5.74 -7.49
N VAL A 222 -9.59 4.91 -8.45
CA VAL A 222 -11.01 4.55 -8.61
C VAL A 222 -11.54 3.87 -7.35
N ILE A 223 -10.79 2.92 -6.79
CA ILE A 223 -11.20 2.20 -5.56
C ILE A 223 -11.22 3.13 -4.35
N SER A 224 -10.23 4.01 -4.21
CA SER A 224 -10.17 5.04 -3.18
C SER A 224 -11.37 5.99 -3.25
N ILE A 225 -11.76 6.41 -4.47
CA ILE A 225 -12.98 7.21 -4.68
C ILE A 225 -14.22 6.41 -4.30
N MET A 226 -14.32 5.14 -4.71
CA MET A 226 -15.43 4.28 -4.32
C MET A 226 -15.53 4.13 -2.80
N ASN A 227 -14.40 4.03 -2.08
CA ASN A 227 -14.35 4.02 -0.62
C ASN A 227 -14.90 5.32 -0.02
N ILE A 228 -14.46 6.48 -0.53
CA ILE A 228 -14.95 7.80 -0.06
C ILE A 228 -16.46 7.95 -0.31
N VAL A 229 -16.93 7.58 -1.50
CA VAL A 229 -18.36 7.65 -1.85
C VAL A 229 -19.17 6.70 -0.96
N SER A 230 -18.70 5.48 -0.74
CA SER A 230 -19.37 4.50 0.12
C SER A 230 -19.50 4.98 1.57
N LEU A 231 -18.49 5.70 2.06
CA LEU A 231 -18.51 6.31 3.41
C LEU A 231 -19.36 7.57 3.50
N SER A 232 -19.64 8.22 2.37
CA SER A 232 -20.48 9.42 2.31
C SER A 232 -21.98 9.10 2.24
N LEU A 233 -22.35 7.83 2.04
CA LEU A 233 -23.73 7.39 1.96
C LEU A 233 -24.32 7.12 3.37
N PRO A 234 -25.63 7.37 3.57
CA PRO A 234 -26.27 7.21 4.89
C PRO A 234 -26.16 5.78 5.46
N ALA A 235 -26.09 5.72 6.80
CA ALA A 235 -25.84 4.54 7.63
C ALA A 235 -26.68 3.27 7.33
N SER A 236 -27.81 3.39 6.62
CA SER A 236 -28.64 2.26 6.22
C SER A 236 -27.96 1.26 5.26
N SER A 237 -26.80 1.62 4.70
CA SER A 237 -25.99 0.78 3.80
C SER A 237 -24.56 0.50 4.31
N GLN A 238 -24.26 0.89 5.55
CA GLN A 238 -22.90 0.99 6.07
C GLN A 238 -22.21 -0.35 6.37
N GLU A 239 -22.97 -1.45 6.42
CA GLU A 239 -22.39 -2.79 6.61
C GLU A 239 -21.49 -3.25 5.45
N GLN A 240 -21.58 -2.62 4.27
CA GLN A 240 -20.78 -2.95 3.09
C GLN A 240 -19.41 -2.24 3.03
N GLY A 241 -19.21 -1.15 3.78
CA GLY A 241 -18.07 -0.24 3.57
C GLY A 241 -16.69 -0.85 3.85
N GLY A 242 -16.59 -1.85 4.74
CA GLY A 242 -15.32 -2.47 5.12
C GLY A 242 -14.68 -3.34 4.02
N ILE A 243 -15.47 -3.80 3.05
CA ILE A 243 -15.04 -4.82 2.08
C ILE A 243 -14.18 -4.22 0.98
N ILE A 244 -14.57 -3.05 0.47
CA ILE A 244 -13.85 -2.34 -0.59
C ILE A 244 -12.43 -1.98 -0.11
N VAL A 245 -12.24 -1.75 1.19
CA VAL A 245 -10.93 -1.52 1.83
C VAL A 245 -10.04 -2.76 1.75
N VAL A 246 -10.57 -3.94 2.06
CA VAL A 246 -9.83 -5.21 1.97
C VAL A 246 -9.46 -5.50 0.51
N PHE A 247 -10.41 -5.26 -0.40
CA PHE A 247 -10.18 -5.41 -1.84
C PHE A 247 -9.09 -4.47 -2.36
N GLN A 248 -9.08 -3.21 -1.91
CA GLN A 248 -8.01 -2.25 -2.23
C GLN A 248 -6.64 -2.78 -1.79
N GLY A 249 -6.54 -3.32 -0.57
CA GLY A 249 -5.30 -3.89 -0.04
C GLY A 249 -4.81 -5.11 -0.83
N VAL A 250 -5.72 -6.03 -1.17
CA VAL A 250 -5.38 -7.21 -1.99
C VAL A 250 -4.92 -6.80 -3.38
N LEU A 251 -5.66 -5.89 -4.05
CA LEU A 251 -5.30 -5.42 -5.37
C LEU A 251 -3.95 -4.71 -5.38
N HIS A 252 -3.66 -3.93 -4.34
CA HIS A 252 -2.33 -3.34 -4.13
C HIS A 252 -1.25 -4.41 -4.14
N GLY A 253 -1.35 -5.45 -3.30
CA GLY A 253 -0.35 -6.51 -3.21
C GLY A 253 -0.18 -7.30 -4.51
N VAL A 254 -1.28 -7.64 -5.19
CA VAL A 254 -1.28 -8.35 -6.47
C VAL A 254 -0.62 -7.53 -7.58
N LEU A 255 -1.08 -6.29 -7.78
CA LEU A 255 -0.57 -5.41 -8.83
C LEU A 255 0.87 -4.95 -8.55
N ALA A 256 1.21 -4.74 -7.28
CA ALA A 256 2.58 -4.57 -6.82
C ALA A 256 3.48 -5.70 -7.33
N SER A 257 3.04 -6.93 -7.14
CA SER A 257 3.85 -8.10 -7.44
C SER A 257 4.09 -8.30 -8.93
N ARG A 258 3.02 -8.20 -9.73
CA ARG A 258 3.10 -8.37 -11.18
C ARG A 258 4.07 -7.40 -11.83
N VAL A 259 3.96 -6.12 -11.49
CA VAL A 259 4.85 -5.10 -12.05
C VAL A 259 6.31 -5.29 -11.60
N LEU A 260 6.54 -5.79 -10.38
CA LEU A 260 7.92 -6.11 -9.95
C LEU A 260 8.51 -7.27 -10.76
N PHE A 261 7.72 -8.31 -11.04
CA PHE A 261 8.16 -9.41 -11.89
C PHE A 261 8.39 -8.96 -13.33
N ASP A 262 7.48 -8.17 -13.90
CA ASP A 262 7.63 -7.65 -15.25
C ASP A 262 8.92 -6.81 -15.38
N LEU A 263 9.25 -6.00 -14.36
CA LEU A 263 10.50 -5.25 -14.29
C LEU A 263 11.74 -6.17 -14.28
N ARG A 264 11.68 -7.28 -13.56
CA ARG A 264 12.79 -8.22 -13.46
C ARG A 264 12.99 -9.00 -14.76
N ASP A 265 11.90 -9.46 -15.36
CA ASP A 265 11.93 -10.16 -16.65
C ASP A 265 12.52 -9.27 -17.75
N LEU A 266 12.26 -7.95 -17.69
CA LEU A 266 12.87 -6.96 -18.58
C LEU A 266 14.36 -6.73 -18.32
N GLY A 267 14.80 -6.80 -17.06
CA GLY A 267 16.20 -6.74 -16.68
C GLY A 267 16.99 -7.94 -17.22
N ASP A 268 16.49 -9.16 -16.97
CA ASP A 268 17.14 -10.41 -17.36
C ASP A 268 17.25 -10.57 -18.90
N ALA A 269 16.37 -9.93 -19.68
CA ALA A 269 16.36 -9.96 -21.14
C ALA A 269 17.45 -9.09 -21.82
N GLY A 270 18.41 -8.53 -21.08
CA GLY A 270 19.64 -7.96 -21.66
C GLY A 270 19.70 -6.44 -21.84
N GLN A 271 18.99 -5.66 -21.01
CA GLN A 271 19.18 -4.19 -20.91
C GLN A 271 20.03 -3.79 -19.68
N VAL A 272 21.02 -4.63 -19.31
CA VAL A 272 21.53 -4.74 -17.93
C VAL A 272 22.53 -3.67 -17.49
N GLU A 273 23.15 -2.86 -18.35
CA GLU A 273 24.22 -1.97 -17.83
C GLU A 273 23.76 -0.68 -17.15
N GLU A 274 22.51 -0.22 -17.27
CA GLU A 274 22.10 1.07 -16.66
C GLU A 274 21.09 0.90 -15.51
N HIS A 275 20.29 -0.17 -15.54
CA HIS A 275 19.17 -0.36 -14.60
C HIS A 275 19.59 -1.01 -13.28
N ASP A 276 20.64 -1.84 -13.29
CA ASP A 276 21.22 -2.39 -12.05
C ASP A 276 21.83 -1.27 -11.19
N TYR A 277 22.45 -0.25 -11.79
CA TYR A 277 22.89 0.95 -11.06
C TYR A 277 21.71 1.77 -10.52
N LEU A 278 20.55 1.74 -11.18
CA LEU A 278 19.36 2.46 -10.76
C LEU A 278 18.62 1.75 -9.62
N PHE A 279 18.77 0.43 -9.46
CA PHE A 279 18.28 -0.26 -8.26
C PHE A 279 19.31 -0.24 -7.14
N THR A 280 20.60 -0.38 -7.47
CA THR A 280 21.71 -0.45 -6.50
C THR A 280 22.05 0.93 -5.91
N SER A 281 21.92 2.03 -6.67
CA SER A 281 22.21 3.39 -6.17
C SER A 281 21.18 3.91 -5.16
N PHE A 282 19.96 3.36 -5.12
CA PHE A 282 19.00 3.68 -4.06
C PHE A 282 19.32 2.95 -2.74
N ILE A 283 20.18 1.93 -2.78
CA ILE A 283 20.54 1.08 -1.63
C ILE A 283 21.91 1.48 -1.06
N SER A 284 22.82 1.97 -1.89
CA SER A 284 24.06 2.56 -1.41
C SER A 284 23.77 3.94 -0.81
N LEU A 285 23.43 3.98 0.48
CA LEU A 285 23.80 5.11 1.35
C LEU A 285 25.26 5.45 1.04
N PRO A 286 25.71 6.73 1.01
CA PRO A 286 27.09 7.04 0.73
C PRO A 286 27.92 6.30 1.78
N ARG A 287 28.56 5.20 1.36
CA ARG A 287 29.56 4.54 2.15
C ARG A 287 30.63 5.60 2.24
N THR A 288 30.73 6.24 3.41
CA THR A 288 31.89 7.03 3.78
C THR A 288 33.09 6.25 3.29
N GLN A 289 33.76 6.78 2.27
CA GLN A 289 34.94 6.14 1.73
C GLN A 289 35.84 5.89 2.93
N PRO A 290 36.27 4.64 3.18
CA PRO A 290 37.28 4.40 4.18
C PRO A 290 38.47 5.26 3.75
N VAL A 291 38.78 6.25 4.58
CA VAL A 291 39.94 7.12 4.44
C VAL A 291 41.12 6.19 4.23
N SER A 292 41.71 6.22 3.03
CA SER A 292 42.93 5.47 2.75
C SER A 292 43.93 5.76 3.87
N PRO A 293 44.57 4.73 4.46
CA PRO A 293 45.63 4.96 5.43
C PRO A 293 46.69 5.80 4.73
N MET A 294 46.98 6.98 5.29
CA MET A 294 48.09 7.82 4.88
C MET A 294 49.34 6.96 4.81
N THR A 295 49.84 6.76 3.60
CA THR A 295 51.19 6.24 3.38
C THR A 295 52.15 7.28 3.96
N VAL A 296 52.60 7.03 5.19
CA VAL A 296 53.69 7.76 5.83
C VAL A 296 54.94 7.47 5.01
N SER A 297 55.31 8.44 4.17
CA SER A 297 56.60 8.48 3.52
C SER A 297 57.67 8.63 4.61
N HIS A 298 58.33 7.53 4.93
CA HIS A 298 59.60 7.54 5.66
C HIS A 298 60.64 8.16 4.72
N ALA A 299 60.97 9.42 4.96
CA ALA A 299 62.19 10.03 4.44
C ALA A 299 63.38 9.43 5.21
N GLU A 300 64.09 8.52 4.57
CA GLU A 300 65.33 7.94 5.05
C GLU A 300 66.46 8.96 4.86
N SER A 301 67.06 9.36 5.98
CA SER A 301 68.20 10.26 6.11
C SER A 301 69.47 9.44 6.24
N ASN A 302 70.54 9.91 5.59
CA ASN A 302 71.97 9.62 5.85
C ASN A 302 72.54 8.35 5.18
N ALA A 303 73.41 8.51 4.19
CA ALA A 303 74.86 8.76 4.35
C ALA A 303 75.49 9.07 2.99
#